data_AF-A0A2A2HWU9-F1
#
_entry.id   AF-A0A2A2HWU9-F1
#
_cell.length_a   1.000
_cell.length_b   1.000
_cell.length_c   1.000
_cell.angle_alpha   90.00
_cell.angle_beta   90.00
_cell.angle_gamma   90.00
#
_symmetry.space_group_name_H-M   'P 1'
#
loop_
_entity.id
_entity.type
_entity.pdbx_description
1 polymer ?
#
loop_
_entity_poly.entity_id
_entity_poly.type
_entity_poly.pdbx_seq_one_letter_code
_entity_poly.pdbx_strand_id
1 'polypeptide(L)'
;MKNHTAILLAALVVLTVFAAGTASATDTASSNNSTYNVVYADYKCESWSDEQYPVIDLFGDKYVPLFNDSENIRDLHVNKLARLVLDSNETYTFKNNEKLNLGNGYALEAKKIDIDNETVWLEFTKDGKFVASQNISVNTGENNKTWNVTLDNVEGENNIVVMKVYVNQLFAGVENNIVRIDGVWLIDYANARTLNIGDKLGDFTLKEITSGVDKSNLRGLVFKNDMNNSSVTCNIVGTNYKCSSWSNEQYPLIRLFEENYVPLFANNSSIWQSNIDKLAKLVLDSNETYTLEPKENLDLGHGYALEAKKIDIVNETVLLELTRNGQHVAEKNISISSEDNKTWNIALDNVQGENDTVVMKVHVKQLFVGTEKSIVWIDGIWLIDYANARTLNIGDKLEGFTLEKIIGGVDEADPGSLTFESVPASNCSAPSDSEKVSAKFTNKSMESSILWCKEFWGYISMKSKQTFC
;
A
#
# COMPACT_ATOMS: atom_id res chain seq x y z
N MET A 1 72.43 63.23 -21.39
CA MET A 1 72.13 63.82 -20.07
C MET A 1 70.73 63.38 -19.68
N LYS A 2 70.62 62.59 -18.58
CA LYS A 2 69.48 62.41 -17.64
C LYS A 2 68.06 62.18 -18.23
N ASN A 3 67.23 61.23 -17.80
CA ASN A 3 67.24 60.38 -16.60
C ASN A 3 66.04 59.42 -16.60
N HIS A 4 66.22 58.32 -15.87
CA HIS A 4 65.26 57.55 -15.06
C HIS A 4 64.13 56.70 -15.68
N THR A 5 64.42 55.40 -15.65
CA THR A 5 63.61 54.27 -15.19
C THR A 5 62.40 54.61 -14.30
N ALA A 6 61.23 54.11 -14.69
CA ALA A 6 60.15 53.71 -13.77
C ALA A 6 59.48 52.46 -14.37
N ILE A 7 59.65 51.33 -13.71
CA ILE A 7 58.96 50.07 -14.02
C ILE A 7 57.59 50.17 -13.35
N LEU A 8 56.52 50.09 -14.15
CA LEU A 8 55.16 49.98 -13.66
C LEU A 8 54.56 48.68 -14.21
N LEU A 9 54.30 47.75 -13.28
CA LEU A 9 53.58 46.50 -13.49
C LEU A 9 52.17 46.82 -14.00
N ALA A 10 51.80 46.32 -15.18
CA ALA A 10 50.42 46.35 -15.66
C ALA A 10 49.94 44.91 -15.87
N ALA A 11 48.98 44.51 -15.05
CA ALA A 11 48.28 43.23 -15.11
C ALA A 11 47.47 43.12 -16.41
N LEU A 12 47.61 41.98 -17.08
CA LEU A 12 46.87 41.62 -18.29
C LEU A 12 45.46 41.11 -17.89
N VAL A 13 44.44 41.97 -18.02
CA VAL A 13 43.04 41.56 -17.94
C VAL A 13 42.60 41.16 -19.35
N VAL A 14 42.37 39.87 -19.56
CA VAL A 14 41.77 39.34 -20.78
C VAL A 14 40.25 39.51 -20.67
N LEU A 15 39.73 40.43 -21.48
CA LEU A 15 38.31 40.71 -21.66
C LEU A 15 37.75 39.75 -22.72
N THR A 16 37.01 38.70 -22.33
CA THR A 16 36.25 37.89 -23.28
C THR A 16 34.88 38.53 -23.52
N VAL A 17 34.63 38.84 -24.79
CA VAL A 17 33.40 39.45 -25.31
C VAL A 17 32.26 38.44 -25.25
N PHE A 18 31.16 38.80 -24.58
CA PHE A 18 29.88 38.11 -24.72
C PHE A 18 29.28 38.49 -26.08
N ALA A 19 29.21 37.54 -27.01
CA ALA A 19 28.36 37.66 -28.17
C ALA A 19 26.92 37.39 -27.75
N ALA A 20 26.09 38.44 -27.77
CA ALA A 20 24.64 38.31 -27.67
C ALA A 20 24.12 37.60 -28.92
N GLY A 21 23.96 36.28 -28.83
CA GLY A 21 23.23 35.49 -29.82
C GLY A 21 21.75 35.82 -29.69
N THR A 22 21.18 36.38 -30.76
CA THR A 22 19.73 36.54 -30.93
C THR A 22 19.08 35.17 -30.81
N ALA A 23 18.27 34.99 -29.78
CA ALA A 23 17.40 33.82 -29.63
C ALA A 23 16.46 33.77 -30.84
N SER A 24 16.79 32.88 -31.79
CA SER A 24 15.85 32.44 -32.80
C SER A 24 14.78 31.65 -32.05
N ALA A 25 13.55 32.17 -32.05
CA ALA A 25 12.38 31.43 -31.64
C ALA A 25 12.17 30.27 -32.63
N THR A 26 12.85 29.16 -32.38
CA THR A 26 12.61 27.89 -33.07
C THR A 26 11.67 27.06 -32.22
N ASP A 27 10.48 26.84 -32.77
CA ASP A 27 9.54 25.78 -32.44
C ASP A 27 9.17 25.60 -30.96
N THR A 28 8.13 26.29 -30.54
CA THR A 28 7.31 25.87 -29.39
C THR A 28 6.46 24.67 -29.82
N ALA A 29 7.11 23.52 -30.08
CA ALA A 29 6.42 22.25 -29.97
C ALA A 29 6.06 22.11 -28.48
N SER A 30 4.76 22.06 -28.17
CA SER A 30 4.29 21.63 -26.85
C SER A 30 4.92 20.26 -26.57
N SER A 31 5.98 20.22 -25.77
CA SER A 31 6.58 18.95 -25.40
C SER A 31 5.58 18.25 -24.49
N ASN A 32 5.04 17.13 -24.97
CA ASN A 32 4.18 16.23 -24.22
C ASN A 32 4.96 15.44 -23.15
N ASN A 33 5.91 16.12 -22.50
CA ASN A 33 6.76 15.59 -21.46
C ASN A 33 6.14 15.89 -20.10
N SER A 34 6.04 14.88 -19.25
CA SER A 34 5.62 14.99 -17.86
C SER A 34 6.82 14.75 -16.95
N THR A 35 7.05 15.67 -16.02
CA THR A 35 8.11 15.56 -15.03
C THR A 35 7.52 15.07 -13.71
N TYR A 36 8.09 13.99 -13.19
CA TYR A 36 7.75 13.42 -11.89
C TYR A 36 8.93 13.61 -10.95
N ASN A 37 8.71 14.35 -9.89
CA ASN A 37 9.76 14.67 -8.93
C ASN A 37 9.68 13.72 -7.75
N VAL A 38 10.83 13.29 -7.25
CA VAL A 38 10.90 12.65 -5.94
C VAL A 38 10.64 13.72 -4.89
N VAL A 39 9.87 13.37 -3.88
CA VAL A 39 9.64 14.19 -2.68
C VAL A 39 9.91 13.36 -1.44
N TYR A 40 10.16 14.00 -0.32
CA TYR A 40 10.17 13.31 0.97
C TYR A 40 8.74 13.21 1.49
N ALA A 41 8.36 12.01 1.94
CA ALA A 41 7.14 11.76 2.68
C ALA A 41 7.47 11.38 4.12
N ASP A 42 6.66 11.87 5.05
CA ASP A 42 6.72 11.46 6.45
C ASP A 42 6.29 10.00 6.57
N TYR A 43 6.96 9.23 7.43
CA TYR A 43 6.46 7.93 7.81
C TYR A 43 5.16 8.06 8.60
N LYS A 44 4.23 7.11 8.46
CA LYS A 44 3.01 7.13 9.29
C LYS A 44 3.28 6.81 10.76
N CYS A 45 4.28 5.98 11.05
CA CYS A 45 4.59 5.61 12.43
C CYS A 45 5.03 6.84 13.22
N GLU A 46 4.32 7.14 14.31
CA GLU A 46 4.57 8.32 15.14
C GLU A 46 5.97 8.31 15.77
N SER A 47 6.54 7.13 16.02
CA SER A 47 7.91 7.00 16.54
C SER A 47 9.01 7.37 15.53
N TRP A 48 8.65 7.59 14.26
CA TRP A 48 9.54 8.05 13.19
C TRP A 48 9.15 9.45 12.70
N SER A 49 8.50 10.28 13.53
CA SER A 49 7.96 11.60 13.13
C SER A 49 9.00 12.59 12.62
N ASP A 50 10.26 12.42 13.01
CA ASP A 50 11.38 13.26 12.59
C ASP A 50 12.13 12.70 11.36
N GLU A 51 11.65 11.57 10.83
CA GLU A 51 12.25 10.87 9.69
C GLU A 51 11.32 10.92 8.47
N GLN A 52 11.92 10.83 7.29
CA GLN A 52 11.21 10.83 6.02
C GLN A 52 11.80 9.77 5.08
N TYR A 53 11.02 9.37 4.08
CA TYR A 53 11.50 8.52 3.00
C TYR A 53 11.24 9.15 1.63
N PRO A 54 12.09 8.88 0.62
CA PRO A 54 11.86 9.35 -0.73
C PRO A 54 10.68 8.61 -1.35
N VAL A 55 9.78 9.35 -1.98
CA VAL A 55 8.66 8.81 -2.74
C VAL A 55 8.56 9.55 -4.06
N ILE A 56 8.24 8.81 -5.11
CA ILE A 56 7.86 9.36 -6.40
C ILE A 56 6.47 8.82 -6.72
N ASP A 57 5.54 9.74 -6.92
CA ASP A 57 4.26 9.41 -7.51
C ASP A 57 4.49 9.30 -9.01
N LEU A 58 4.53 8.07 -9.51
CA LEU A 58 4.50 7.83 -10.94
C LEU A 58 3.07 7.47 -11.25
N PHE A 59 2.45 8.38 -11.98
CA PHE A 59 1.19 8.09 -12.61
C PHE A 59 0.01 7.83 -11.64
N GLY A 60 0.12 8.18 -10.36
CA GLY A 60 -0.91 7.95 -9.33
C GLY A 60 -0.63 6.73 -8.45
N ASP A 61 0.41 5.95 -8.76
CA ASP A 61 0.95 4.93 -7.86
C ASP A 61 2.24 5.41 -7.20
N LYS A 62 2.39 5.09 -5.92
CA LYS A 62 3.55 5.47 -5.12
C LYS A 62 4.67 4.45 -5.27
N TYR A 63 5.78 4.92 -5.82
CA TYR A 63 7.04 4.20 -5.84
C TYR A 63 8.05 4.85 -4.90
N VAL A 64 8.94 4.03 -4.37
CA VAL A 64 10.06 4.46 -3.56
C VAL A 64 11.31 4.22 -4.39
N PRO A 65 12.06 5.29 -4.73
CA PRO A 65 13.40 5.10 -5.25
C PRO A 65 14.28 4.41 -4.24
N LEU A 66 15.10 3.47 -4.69
CA LEU A 66 15.99 2.74 -3.79
C LEU A 66 16.97 3.71 -3.14
N PHE A 67 17.09 3.60 -1.82
CA PHE A 67 17.93 4.47 -1.01
C PHE A 67 18.55 3.67 0.12
N ASN A 68 19.68 4.17 0.60
CA ASN A 68 20.37 3.62 1.76
C ASN A 68 19.97 4.38 3.03
N ASP A 69 20.31 3.85 4.20
CA ASP A 69 20.07 4.52 5.51
C ASP A 69 20.97 5.75 5.75
N SER A 70 21.44 6.37 4.66
CA SER A 70 22.27 7.57 4.67
C SER A 70 21.43 8.77 4.26
N GLU A 71 21.64 9.92 4.90
CA GLU A 71 20.97 11.17 4.50
C GLU A 71 21.54 11.81 3.22
N ASN A 72 22.45 11.13 2.51
CA ASN A 72 23.11 11.67 1.34
C ASN A 72 22.24 11.48 0.09
N ILE A 73 21.80 12.58 -0.51
CA ILE A 73 21.04 12.61 -1.77
C ILE A 73 21.72 11.85 -2.93
N ARG A 74 23.06 11.66 -2.88
CA ARG A 74 23.79 10.88 -3.89
C ARG A 74 23.56 9.38 -3.80
N ASP A 75 23.09 8.91 -2.64
CA ASP A 75 22.77 7.50 -2.38
C ASP A 75 21.29 7.20 -2.72
N LEU A 76 20.60 8.17 -3.34
CA LEU A 76 19.25 8.02 -3.88
C LEU A 76 19.29 7.59 -5.36
N HIS A 77 18.87 6.37 -5.63
CA HIS A 77 18.82 5.78 -6.96
C HIS A 77 17.45 6.05 -7.61
N VAL A 78 17.23 7.30 -8.07
CA VAL A 78 15.93 7.76 -8.61
C VAL A 78 15.34 6.93 -9.73
N ASN A 79 16.17 6.27 -10.52
CA ASN A 79 15.71 5.40 -11.60
C ASN A 79 15.58 3.94 -11.20
N LYS A 80 15.89 3.56 -9.95
CA LYS A 80 15.67 2.21 -9.42
C LYS A 80 14.51 2.29 -8.44
N LEU A 81 13.39 1.68 -8.77
CA LEU A 81 12.11 1.92 -8.10
C LEU A 81 11.54 0.61 -7.57
N ALA A 82 11.03 0.64 -6.34
CA ALA A 82 10.18 -0.40 -5.78
C ALA A 82 8.81 0.20 -5.43
N ARG A 83 7.75 -0.60 -5.51
CA ARG A 83 6.41 -0.15 -5.08
C ARG A 83 6.35 -0.06 -3.56
N LEU A 84 5.69 0.97 -3.01
CA LEU A 84 5.39 1.01 -1.58
C LEU A 84 4.31 -0.04 -1.26
N VAL A 85 4.63 -1.00 -0.40
CA VAL A 85 3.69 -2.08 0.01
C VAL A 85 2.89 -1.65 1.22
N LEU A 86 3.60 -1.15 2.24
CA LEU A 86 3.00 -0.78 3.51
C LEU A 86 3.69 0.46 4.08
N ASP A 87 2.89 1.38 4.59
CA ASP A 87 3.31 2.48 5.46
C ASP A 87 2.17 2.67 6.45
N SER A 88 2.36 2.14 7.66
CA SER A 88 1.30 1.94 8.65
C SER A 88 1.79 2.25 10.06
N ASN A 89 0.91 2.89 10.83
CA ASN A 89 1.01 3.08 12.28
C ASN A 89 0.00 2.22 13.06
N GLU A 90 -0.60 1.22 12.40
CA GLU A 90 -1.48 0.28 13.06
C GLU A 90 -0.72 -0.57 14.08
N THR A 91 -1.40 -0.87 15.19
CA THR A 91 -0.89 -1.77 16.22
C THR A 91 -1.13 -3.22 15.82
N TYR A 92 -0.07 -4.02 15.73
CA TYR A 92 -0.16 -5.45 15.57
C TYR A 92 0.42 -6.17 16.80
N THR A 93 -0.23 -7.25 17.20
CA THR A 93 0.25 -8.12 18.28
C THR A 93 0.25 -9.57 17.84
N PHE A 94 1.35 -10.28 18.04
CA PHE A 94 1.47 -11.69 17.69
C PHE A 94 2.37 -12.44 18.68
N LYS A 95 2.20 -13.75 18.77
CA LYS A 95 2.88 -14.63 19.71
C LYS A 95 4.18 -15.19 19.14
N ASN A 96 4.91 -15.91 20.00
CA ASN A 96 6.08 -16.66 19.57
C ASN A 96 5.72 -17.70 18.49
N ASN A 97 6.52 -17.77 17.43
CA ASN A 97 6.35 -18.58 16.22
C ASN A 97 5.08 -18.29 15.41
N GLU A 98 4.34 -17.22 15.75
CA GLU A 98 3.22 -16.74 14.95
C GLU A 98 3.75 -15.80 13.86
N LYS A 99 3.14 -15.89 12.66
CA LYS A 99 3.48 -15.05 11.52
C LYS A 99 2.48 -13.91 11.39
N LEU A 100 2.99 -12.70 11.33
CA LEU A 100 2.25 -11.52 10.90
C LEU A 100 2.44 -11.34 9.39
N ASN A 101 1.38 -11.51 8.61
CA ASN A 101 1.38 -11.22 7.18
C ASN A 101 1.41 -9.69 6.95
N LEU A 102 2.30 -9.24 6.09
CA LEU A 102 2.43 -7.83 5.70
C LEU A 102 1.89 -7.57 4.28
N GLY A 103 1.32 -8.58 3.63
CA GLY A 103 0.82 -8.51 2.25
C GLY A 103 1.89 -8.83 1.20
N ASN A 104 1.46 -9.09 -0.04
CA ASN A 104 2.33 -9.45 -1.17
C ASN A 104 3.35 -10.56 -0.84
N GLY A 105 3.00 -11.52 0.02
CA GLY A 105 3.88 -12.62 0.43
C GLY A 105 4.98 -12.24 1.42
N TYR A 106 5.02 -11.00 1.92
CA TYR A 106 5.91 -10.57 2.98
C TYR A 106 5.33 -10.91 4.34
N ALA A 107 6.15 -11.37 5.28
CA ALA A 107 5.71 -11.66 6.65
C ALA A 107 6.82 -11.50 7.69
N LEU A 108 6.42 -11.18 8.92
CA LEU A 108 7.27 -11.18 10.12
C LEU A 108 6.91 -12.36 11.01
N GLU A 109 7.91 -12.98 11.62
CA GLU A 109 7.72 -14.05 12.60
C GLU A 109 8.55 -13.77 13.86
N ALA A 110 7.94 -13.90 15.03
CA ALA A 110 8.65 -13.77 16.31
C ALA A 110 9.23 -15.13 16.71
N LYS A 111 10.48 -15.41 16.33
CA LYS A 111 11.14 -16.70 16.65
C LYS A 111 11.32 -16.90 18.15
N LYS A 112 11.67 -15.83 18.87
CA LYS A 112 11.88 -15.87 20.32
C LYS A 112 11.49 -14.55 20.95
N ILE A 113 10.66 -14.59 21.99
CA ILE A 113 10.38 -13.45 22.87
C ILE A 113 10.94 -13.76 24.25
N ASP A 114 11.92 -12.98 24.68
CA ASP A 114 12.63 -13.10 25.95
C ASP A 114 12.24 -11.93 26.85
N ILE A 115 11.31 -12.18 27.78
CA ILE A 115 10.78 -11.15 28.68
C ILE A 115 11.84 -10.70 29.68
N ASP A 116 12.67 -11.62 30.20
CA ASP A 116 13.66 -11.30 31.22
C ASP A 116 14.73 -10.35 30.68
N ASN A 117 15.13 -10.54 29.42
CA ASN A 117 16.09 -9.67 28.75
C ASN A 117 15.42 -8.51 28.00
N GLU A 118 14.09 -8.48 27.95
CA GLU A 118 13.28 -7.53 27.16
C GLU A 118 13.73 -7.48 25.69
N THR A 119 13.90 -8.66 25.07
CA THR A 119 14.30 -8.78 23.66
C THR A 119 13.37 -9.66 22.83
N VAL A 120 13.26 -9.37 21.54
CA VAL A 120 12.55 -10.20 20.57
C VAL A 120 13.40 -10.46 19.34
N TRP A 121 13.51 -11.74 18.97
CA TRP A 121 14.10 -12.17 17.70
C TRP A 121 13.01 -12.20 16.64
N LEU A 122 13.04 -11.24 15.71
CA LEU A 122 12.16 -11.19 14.54
C LEU A 122 12.85 -11.76 13.31
N GLU A 123 12.11 -12.51 12.51
CA GLU A 123 12.50 -12.99 11.19
C GLU A 123 11.58 -12.38 10.14
N PHE A 124 12.16 -11.80 9.10
CA PHE A 124 11.47 -11.29 7.93
C PHE A 124 11.57 -12.29 6.79
N THR A 125 10.43 -12.58 6.16
CA THR A 125 10.32 -13.58 5.10
C THR A 125 9.59 -13.04 3.88
N LYS A 126 9.91 -13.60 2.72
CA LYS A 126 9.21 -13.37 1.45
C LYS A 126 8.85 -14.71 0.83
N ASP A 127 7.56 -14.94 0.59
CA ASP A 127 6.99 -16.18 0.07
C ASP A 127 7.44 -17.41 0.90
N GLY A 128 7.48 -17.24 2.22
CA GLY A 128 7.93 -18.25 3.18
C GLY A 128 9.44 -18.49 3.22
N LYS A 129 10.25 -17.78 2.42
CA LYS A 129 11.71 -17.89 2.43
C LYS A 129 12.32 -16.83 3.35
N PHE A 130 13.36 -17.23 4.07
CA PHE A 130 14.14 -16.34 4.92
C PHE A 130 14.76 -15.18 4.12
N VAL A 131 14.62 -13.96 4.63
CA VAL A 131 15.25 -12.76 4.06
C VAL A 131 16.28 -12.19 5.04
N ALA A 132 15.84 -11.85 6.26
CA ALA A 132 16.69 -11.27 7.29
C ALA A 132 16.12 -11.58 8.68
N SER A 133 16.95 -11.43 9.72
CA SER A 133 16.48 -11.49 11.10
C SER A 133 17.32 -10.63 12.02
N GLN A 134 16.72 -10.11 13.09
CA GLN A 134 17.43 -9.35 14.11
C GLN A 134 16.86 -9.62 15.49
N ASN A 135 17.71 -9.55 16.52
CA ASN A 135 17.29 -9.49 17.91
C ASN A 135 17.15 -8.03 18.33
N ILE A 136 15.94 -7.59 18.65
CA ILE A 136 15.59 -6.21 19.00
C ILE A 136 15.43 -6.10 20.51
N SER A 137 15.97 -5.04 21.11
CA SER A 137 15.89 -4.76 22.55
C SER A 137 14.87 -3.65 22.81
N VAL A 138 13.83 -3.94 23.58
CA VAL A 138 12.76 -2.96 23.89
C VAL A 138 13.03 -2.12 25.16
N ASN A 139 14.08 -2.47 25.90
CA ASN A 139 14.49 -1.79 27.14
C ASN A 139 15.37 -0.55 26.94
N THR A 140 16.01 -0.44 25.77
CA THR A 140 16.89 0.69 25.43
C THR A 140 16.10 1.81 24.76
N GLY A 141 16.67 3.03 24.72
CA GLY A 141 15.99 4.23 24.21
C GLY A 141 15.33 4.05 22.84
N GLU A 142 14.37 4.92 22.51
CA GLU A 142 13.41 4.75 21.40
C GLU A 142 14.04 4.30 20.07
N ASN A 143 15.24 4.78 19.73
CA ASN A 143 15.94 4.42 18.49
C ASN A 143 16.29 2.93 18.38
N ASN A 144 16.45 2.22 19.49
CA ASN A 144 16.85 0.80 19.50
C ASN A 144 15.65 -0.16 19.36
N LYS A 145 14.44 0.38 19.37
CA LYS A 145 13.18 -0.35 19.14
C LYS A 145 12.87 -0.53 17.66
N THR A 146 13.59 0.17 16.78
CA THR A 146 13.41 0.10 15.34
C THR A 146 14.38 -0.92 14.72
N TRP A 147 13.85 -1.80 13.89
CA TRP A 147 14.63 -2.64 13.00
C TRP A 147 14.55 -2.11 11.56
N ASN A 148 15.66 -1.62 11.03
CA ASN A 148 15.84 -1.33 9.60
C ASN A 148 16.41 -2.57 8.92
N VAL A 149 15.67 -3.17 8.00
CA VAL A 149 16.20 -4.23 7.13
C VAL A 149 16.86 -3.56 5.94
N THR A 150 18.18 -3.72 5.85
CA THR A 150 18.95 -3.36 4.67
C THR A 150 19.37 -4.61 3.91
N LEU A 151 19.23 -4.58 2.58
CA LEU A 151 19.63 -5.68 1.71
C LEU A 151 20.68 -5.23 0.71
N ASP A 152 21.56 -6.17 0.38
CA ASP A 152 22.54 -6.02 -0.69
C ASP A 152 22.02 -6.57 -2.01
N ASN A 153 22.58 -6.07 -3.10
CA ASN A 153 22.28 -6.46 -4.47
C ASN A 153 20.78 -6.36 -4.86
N VAL A 154 20.07 -5.37 -4.33
CA VAL A 154 18.72 -5.02 -4.80
C VAL A 154 18.87 -4.14 -6.03
N GLU A 155 18.51 -4.66 -7.21
CA GLU A 155 18.79 -4.02 -8.50
C GLU A 155 20.27 -3.62 -8.67
N GLY A 156 21.19 -4.40 -8.08
CA GLY A 156 22.63 -4.15 -8.12
C GLY A 156 23.14 -3.05 -7.17
N GLU A 157 22.29 -2.53 -6.28
CA GLU A 157 22.68 -1.59 -5.22
C GLU A 157 22.77 -2.29 -3.87
N ASN A 158 23.61 -1.75 -2.97
CA ASN A 158 23.90 -2.34 -1.66
C ASN A 158 23.43 -1.45 -0.52
N ASN A 159 23.15 -2.06 0.63
CA ASN A 159 22.59 -1.41 1.82
C ASN A 159 21.25 -0.69 1.59
N ILE A 160 20.42 -1.22 0.69
CA ILE A 160 19.11 -0.65 0.38
C ILE A 160 18.15 -0.91 1.54
N VAL A 161 17.52 0.12 2.08
CA VAL A 161 16.50 0.00 3.13
C VAL A 161 15.22 -0.54 2.51
N VAL A 162 14.84 -1.77 2.87
CA VAL A 162 13.66 -2.43 2.29
C VAL A 162 12.47 -2.53 3.25
N MET A 163 12.72 -2.48 4.56
CA MET A 163 11.69 -2.52 5.58
C MET A 163 12.14 -1.79 6.84
N LYS A 164 11.21 -1.15 7.54
CA LYS A 164 11.39 -0.62 8.89
C LYS A 164 10.26 -1.14 9.77
N VAL A 165 10.59 -1.60 10.99
CA VAL A 165 9.61 -2.10 11.97
C VAL A 165 9.90 -1.51 13.33
N TYR A 166 8.89 -0.92 13.96
CA TYR A 166 8.98 -0.39 15.33
C TYR A 166 8.35 -1.38 16.32
N VAL A 167 9.18 -1.94 17.19
CA VAL A 167 8.76 -2.83 18.27
C VAL A 167 8.49 -2.01 19.53
N ASN A 168 7.22 -1.76 19.83
CA ASN A 168 6.86 -0.94 20.98
C ASN A 168 7.15 -1.65 22.31
N GLN A 169 6.59 -2.85 22.49
CA GLN A 169 6.56 -3.51 23.80
C GLN A 169 6.43 -5.03 23.69
N LEU A 170 6.95 -5.72 24.72
CA LEU A 170 6.77 -7.16 24.93
C LEU A 170 5.89 -7.40 26.15
N PHE A 171 5.03 -8.41 26.08
CA PHE A 171 4.13 -8.79 27.16
C PHE A 171 4.33 -10.25 27.53
N ALA A 172 4.51 -10.50 28.83
CA ALA A 172 4.45 -11.85 29.38
C ALA A 172 2.99 -12.28 29.50
N GLY A 173 2.59 -13.30 28.74
CA GLY A 173 1.30 -13.97 28.92
C GLY A 173 1.44 -15.20 29.82
N VAL A 174 0.30 -15.70 30.31
CA VAL A 174 0.24 -16.91 31.15
C VAL A 174 0.74 -18.15 30.39
N GLU A 175 0.41 -18.23 29.10
CA GLU A 175 0.77 -19.35 28.24
C GLU A 175 1.80 -18.98 27.16
N ASN A 176 1.70 -17.76 26.63
CA ASN A 176 2.54 -17.29 25.52
C ASN A 176 2.98 -15.85 25.73
N ASN A 177 4.22 -15.55 25.37
CA ASN A 177 4.71 -14.18 25.27
C ASN A 177 4.19 -13.54 23.98
N ILE A 178 3.92 -12.24 24.02
CA ILE A 178 3.37 -11.46 22.91
C ILE A 178 4.30 -10.30 22.61
N VAL A 179 4.54 -10.04 21.32
CA VAL A 179 5.19 -8.82 20.84
C VAL A 179 4.13 -7.86 20.30
N ARG A 180 4.29 -6.57 20.60
CA ARG A 180 3.50 -5.47 20.02
C ARG A 180 4.40 -4.63 19.13
N ILE A 181 3.98 -4.46 17.89
CA ILE A 181 4.57 -3.50 16.94
C ILE A 181 3.54 -2.41 16.62
N ASP A 182 3.99 -1.17 16.47
CA ASP A 182 3.12 0.00 16.21
C ASP A 182 3.55 0.77 14.95
N GLY A 183 4.43 0.19 14.13
CA GLY A 183 4.93 0.82 12.93
C GLY A 183 5.55 -0.18 11.98
N VAL A 184 5.09 -0.18 10.74
CA VAL A 184 5.71 -0.95 9.64
C VAL A 184 5.75 -0.09 8.38
N TRP A 185 6.93 -0.01 7.79
CA TRP A 185 7.15 0.53 6.45
C TRP A 185 7.85 -0.54 5.61
N LEU A 186 7.39 -0.77 4.38
CA LEU A 186 7.86 -1.86 3.52
C LEU A 186 7.72 -1.51 2.04
N ILE A 187 8.76 -1.80 1.27
CA ILE A 187 8.75 -1.73 -0.20
C ILE A 187 8.82 -3.13 -0.81
N ASP A 188 8.27 -3.29 -2.01
CA ASP A 188 8.31 -4.52 -2.79
C ASP A 188 9.69 -4.67 -3.47
N TYR A 189 10.73 -4.86 -2.66
CA TYR A 189 12.11 -4.93 -3.15
C TYR A 189 12.33 -6.09 -4.12
N ALA A 190 11.52 -7.16 -4.02
CA ALA A 190 11.66 -8.34 -4.86
C ALA A 190 11.23 -8.07 -6.31
N ASN A 191 10.35 -7.09 -6.51
CA ASN A 191 9.89 -6.61 -7.81
C ASN A 191 10.41 -5.20 -8.12
N ALA A 192 11.51 -4.78 -7.48
CA ALA A 192 12.17 -3.53 -7.82
C ALA A 192 12.65 -3.56 -9.28
N ARG A 193 12.68 -2.40 -9.93
CA ARG A 193 13.10 -2.27 -11.33
C ARG A 193 13.99 -1.08 -11.57
N THR A 194 14.97 -1.24 -12.44
CA THR A 194 15.77 -0.15 -13.00
C THR A 194 15.14 0.37 -14.29
N LEU A 195 14.88 1.67 -14.34
CA LEU A 195 14.47 2.40 -15.54
C LEU A 195 15.67 3.07 -16.21
N ASN A 196 15.79 2.87 -17.51
CA ASN A 196 16.78 3.47 -18.39
C ASN A 196 16.12 4.44 -19.35
N ILE A 197 16.87 5.42 -19.84
CA ILE A 197 16.36 6.33 -20.88
C ILE A 197 15.96 5.49 -22.10
N GLY A 198 14.72 5.66 -22.55
CA GLY A 198 14.10 4.87 -23.61
C GLY A 198 13.17 3.76 -23.10
N ASP A 199 13.24 3.40 -21.81
CA ASP A 199 12.34 2.41 -21.22
C ASP A 199 10.91 2.94 -21.17
N LYS A 200 9.96 2.02 -21.31
CA LYS A 200 8.53 2.30 -21.32
C LYS A 200 7.89 1.94 -20.00
N LEU A 201 6.99 2.82 -19.56
CA LEU A 201 6.04 2.59 -18.48
C LEU A 201 4.66 2.94 -19.05
N GLY A 202 3.86 1.93 -19.37
CA GLY A 202 2.66 2.08 -20.19
C GLY A 202 2.99 2.70 -21.56
N ASP A 203 2.29 3.78 -21.89
CA ASP A 203 2.47 4.56 -23.12
C ASP A 203 3.53 5.68 -22.99
N PHE A 204 4.21 5.74 -21.86
CA PHE A 204 5.21 6.75 -21.57
C PHE A 204 6.62 6.20 -21.73
N THR A 205 7.47 6.95 -22.44
CA THR A 205 8.89 6.62 -22.57
C THR A 205 9.74 7.56 -21.73
N LEU A 206 10.58 7.01 -20.86
CA LEU A 206 11.53 7.79 -20.07
C LEU A 206 12.50 8.51 -21.02
N LYS A 207 12.57 9.84 -20.95
CA LYS A 207 13.47 10.66 -21.77
C LYS A 207 14.65 11.20 -21.01
N GLU A 208 14.45 11.53 -19.74
CA GLU A 208 15.46 12.19 -18.94
C GLU A 208 15.33 11.78 -17.48
N ILE A 209 16.47 11.63 -16.82
CA ILE A 209 16.58 11.55 -15.37
C ILE A 209 17.16 12.89 -14.93
N THR A 210 16.38 13.70 -14.22
CA THR A 210 16.82 15.04 -13.85
C THR A 210 17.90 15.00 -12.77
N SER A 211 18.74 16.03 -12.73
CA SER A 211 19.67 16.25 -11.63
C SER A 211 18.96 16.96 -10.47
N GLY A 212 19.21 16.48 -9.26
CA GLY A 212 18.82 17.12 -8.01
C GLY A 212 20.00 17.89 -7.43
N VAL A 213 19.71 18.91 -6.65
CA VAL A 213 20.74 19.83 -6.10
C VAL A 213 20.86 19.69 -4.59
N ASP A 214 19.74 19.45 -3.89
CA ASP A 214 19.65 19.30 -2.42
C ASP A 214 18.29 18.70 -1.99
N LYS A 215 18.04 18.60 -0.68
CA LYS A 215 16.79 18.05 -0.11
C LYS A 215 15.52 18.80 -0.55
N SER A 216 15.61 20.05 -1.03
CA SER A 216 14.48 20.84 -1.53
C SER A 216 14.19 20.65 -3.03
N ASN A 217 15.15 20.09 -3.76
CA ASN A 217 15.03 19.75 -5.18
C ASN A 217 15.74 18.41 -5.44
N LEU A 218 15.01 17.33 -5.13
CA LEU A 218 15.45 15.99 -5.43
C LEU A 218 15.44 15.75 -6.95
N ARG A 219 16.21 14.75 -7.39
CA ARG A 219 16.18 14.23 -8.76
C ARG A 219 14.76 13.76 -9.11
N GLY A 220 14.48 13.61 -10.40
CA GLY A 220 13.17 13.20 -10.90
C GLY A 220 13.29 12.48 -12.24
N LEU A 221 12.14 12.09 -12.80
CA LEU A 221 12.03 11.37 -14.06
C LEU A 221 11.14 12.15 -15.02
N VAL A 222 11.63 12.37 -16.24
CA VAL A 222 10.85 13.03 -17.31
C VAL A 222 10.44 11.98 -18.31
N PHE A 223 9.14 11.76 -18.41
CA PHE A 223 8.56 10.86 -19.38
C PHE A 223 7.97 11.64 -20.53
N LYS A 224 8.25 11.22 -21.76
CA LYS A 224 7.50 11.67 -22.92
C LYS A 224 6.31 10.74 -23.11
N ASN A 225 5.13 11.32 -23.29
CA ASN A 225 4.01 10.55 -23.79
C ASN A 225 4.27 10.20 -25.26
N ASP A 226 4.38 8.92 -25.61
CA ASP A 226 4.53 8.54 -27.03
C ASP A 226 3.20 8.60 -27.79
N MET A 227 2.08 8.85 -27.09
CA MET A 227 0.78 9.15 -27.67
C MET A 227 0.77 10.59 -28.23
N ASN A 228 0.69 10.71 -29.55
CA ASN A 228 0.45 11.98 -30.22
C ASN A 228 -1.01 12.39 -30.01
N ASN A 229 -1.30 13.15 -28.94
CA ASN A 229 -2.61 13.74 -28.66
C ASN A 229 -3.79 12.75 -28.66
N SER A 230 -3.54 11.49 -28.30
CA SER A 230 -4.51 10.41 -28.43
C SER A 230 -5.15 10.07 -27.09
N SER A 231 -6.48 10.04 -27.10
CA SER A 231 -7.27 9.50 -26.01
C SER A 231 -7.01 8.00 -25.84
N VAL A 232 -6.75 7.55 -24.61
CA VAL A 232 -6.71 6.13 -24.24
C VAL A 232 -8.12 5.69 -23.87
N THR A 233 -8.60 4.57 -24.39
CA THR A 233 -9.86 3.96 -23.92
C THR A 233 -9.56 2.62 -23.27
N CYS A 234 -9.90 2.51 -21.99
CA CYS A 234 -9.81 1.29 -21.20
C CYS A 234 -11.20 0.63 -21.19
N ASN A 235 -11.30 -0.53 -21.80
CA ASN A 235 -12.55 -1.29 -21.84
C ASN A 235 -12.61 -2.28 -20.67
N ILE A 236 -13.84 -2.53 -20.21
CA ILE A 236 -14.13 -3.63 -19.29
C ILE A 236 -13.96 -4.95 -20.04
N VAL A 237 -13.44 -5.96 -19.35
CA VAL A 237 -13.38 -7.34 -19.85
C VAL A 237 -13.95 -8.29 -18.80
N GLY A 238 -14.69 -9.30 -19.26
CA GLY A 238 -15.15 -10.40 -18.42
C GLY A 238 -13.98 -11.32 -18.11
N THR A 239 -13.69 -11.51 -16.82
CA THR A 239 -12.58 -12.35 -16.36
C THR A 239 -13.11 -13.56 -15.62
N ASN A 240 -12.69 -14.75 -16.03
CA ASN A 240 -13.06 -16.00 -15.35
C ASN A 240 -12.40 -16.05 -13.98
N TYR A 241 -13.14 -16.50 -12.97
CA TYR A 241 -12.57 -16.84 -11.67
C TYR A 241 -11.56 -17.99 -11.78
N LYS A 242 -10.52 -18.00 -10.94
CA LYS A 242 -9.61 -19.16 -10.89
C LYS A 242 -10.26 -20.40 -10.28
N CYS A 243 -11.18 -20.24 -9.34
CA CYS A 243 -11.86 -21.36 -8.72
C CYS A 243 -12.70 -22.12 -9.76
N SER A 244 -12.41 -23.41 -9.94
CA SER A 244 -13.09 -24.24 -10.95
C SER A 244 -14.58 -24.39 -10.70
N SER A 245 -15.03 -24.27 -9.44
CA SER A 245 -16.46 -24.31 -9.08
C SER A 245 -17.25 -23.12 -9.64
N TRP A 246 -16.57 -22.03 -10.03
CA TRP A 246 -17.17 -20.84 -10.63
C TRP A 246 -16.78 -20.68 -12.11
N SER A 247 -16.41 -21.77 -12.79
CA SER A 247 -15.89 -21.74 -14.16
C SER A 247 -16.87 -21.19 -15.21
N ASN A 248 -18.16 -21.14 -14.89
CA ASN A 248 -19.21 -20.55 -15.74
C ASN A 248 -19.53 -19.09 -15.40
N GLU A 249 -18.84 -18.52 -14.41
CA GLU A 249 -19.04 -17.16 -13.95
C GLU A 249 -17.81 -16.30 -14.25
N GLN A 250 -18.05 -15.00 -14.37
CA GLN A 250 -17.01 -14.00 -14.61
C GLN A 250 -17.18 -12.83 -13.64
N TYR A 251 -16.11 -12.07 -13.43
CA TYR A 251 -16.14 -10.75 -12.80
C TYR A 251 -15.64 -9.69 -13.79
N PRO A 252 -16.09 -8.42 -13.68
CA PRO A 252 -15.60 -7.36 -14.52
C PRO A 252 -14.17 -6.98 -14.11
N LEU A 253 -13.31 -6.77 -15.09
CA LEU A 253 -11.96 -6.28 -14.89
C LEU A 253 -11.70 -5.12 -15.85
N ILE A 254 -11.07 -4.07 -15.36
CA ILE A 254 -10.57 -2.99 -16.19
C ILE A 254 -9.09 -2.81 -15.91
N ARG A 255 -8.28 -2.80 -16.97
CA ARG A 255 -6.86 -2.49 -16.87
C ARG A 255 -6.66 -1.00 -17.09
N LEU A 256 -6.28 -0.30 -16.03
CA LEU A 256 -5.88 1.09 -16.08
C LEU A 256 -4.36 1.12 -16.03
N PHE A 257 -3.76 1.43 -17.18
CA PHE A 257 -2.35 1.77 -17.29
C PHE A 257 -1.39 0.81 -16.56
N GLU A 258 -1.46 -0.46 -16.94
CA GLU A 258 -0.72 -1.59 -16.35
C GLU A 258 -1.33 -2.25 -15.12
N GLU A 259 -2.15 -1.55 -14.33
CA GLU A 259 -2.78 -2.08 -13.12
C GLU A 259 -4.21 -2.59 -13.38
N ASN A 260 -4.58 -3.67 -12.70
CA ASN A 260 -5.89 -4.30 -12.82
C ASN A 260 -6.81 -3.85 -11.69
N TYR A 261 -7.98 -3.36 -12.06
CA TYR A 261 -9.04 -2.96 -11.14
C TYR A 261 -10.31 -3.75 -11.41
N VAL A 262 -11.09 -3.93 -10.36
CA VAL A 262 -12.44 -4.50 -10.43
C VAL A 262 -13.44 -3.35 -10.26
N PRO A 263 -14.20 -3.01 -11.30
CA PRO A 263 -15.38 -2.18 -11.19
C PRO A 263 -16.39 -2.78 -10.21
N LEU A 264 -16.99 -1.97 -9.35
CA LEU A 264 -17.96 -2.46 -8.39
C LEU A 264 -19.21 -2.96 -9.13
N PHE A 265 -19.68 -4.15 -8.79
CA PHE A 265 -20.84 -4.76 -9.41
C PHE A 265 -21.77 -5.37 -8.36
N ALA A 266 -23.06 -5.27 -8.61
CA ALA A 266 -24.08 -5.82 -7.74
C ALA A 266 -24.18 -7.34 -7.89
N ASN A 267 -24.58 -8.02 -6.82
CA ASN A 267 -24.83 -9.45 -6.83
C ASN A 267 -25.97 -9.79 -7.80
N ASN A 268 -25.90 -10.96 -8.43
CA ASN A 268 -26.86 -11.43 -9.43
C ASN A 268 -27.11 -10.45 -10.61
N SER A 269 -26.21 -9.50 -10.84
CA SER A 269 -26.29 -8.54 -11.94
C SER A 269 -25.30 -8.88 -13.04
N SER A 270 -25.59 -8.44 -14.26
CA SER A 270 -24.65 -8.57 -15.37
C SER A 270 -23.36 -7.80 -15.06
N ILE A 271 -22.20 -8.43 -15.24
CA ILE A 271 -20.90 -7.77 -15.04
C ILE A 271 -20.70 -6.55 -15.95
N TRP A 272 -21.37 -6.54 -17.10
CA TRP A 272 -21.35 -5.46 -18.07
C TRP A 272 -22.12 -4.22 -17.59
N GLN A 273 -22.99 -4.38 -16.58
CA GLN A 273 -23.72 -3.29 -15.93
C GLN A 273 -23.05 -2.86 -14.62
N SER A 274 -21.74 -3.14 -14.47
CA SER A 274 -20.97 -2.68 -13.32
C SER A 274 -20.86 -1.15 -13.27
N ASN A 275 -20.58 -0.62 -12.08
CA ASN A 275 -20.28 0.78 -11.86
C ASN A 275 -18.83 1.06 -12.29
N ILE A 276 -18.65 1.37 -13.57
CA ILE A 276 -17.35 1.44 -14.27
C ILE A 276 -16.41 2.49 -13.68
N ASP A 277 -16.97 3.55 -13.09
CA ASP A 277 -16.24 4.62 -12.42
C ASP A 277 -15.86 4.29 -10.97
N LYS A 278 -16.43 3.25 -10.37
CA LYS A 278 -16.17 2.84 -8.99
C LYS A 278 -15.28 1.62 -8.97
N LEU A 279 -14.04 1.77 -8.53
CA LEU A 279 -12.99 0.78 -8.73
C LEU A 279 -12.37 0.33 -7.41
N ALA A 280 -12.16 -0.97 -7.27
CA ALA A 280 -11.38 -1.58 -6.19
C ALA A 280 -10.19 -2.39 -6.76
N LYS A 281 -9.10 -2.51 -5.99
CA LYS A 281 -8.01 -3.43 -6.36
C LYS A 281 -8.42 -4.87 -6.07
N LEU A 282 -8.02 -5.80 -6.94
CA LEU A 282 -8.16 -7.23 -6.68
C LEU A 282 -7.11 -7.66 -5.63
N VAL A 283 -7.57 -8.18 -4.50
CA VAL A 283 -6.70 -8.67 -3.41
C VAL A 283 -6.31 -10.12 -3.67
N LEU A 284 -7.30 -10.95 -3.97
CA LEU A 284 -7.11 -12.39 -4.15
C LEU A 284 -8.06 -12.92 -5.22
N ASP A 285 -7.54 -13.79 -6.07
CA ASP A 285 -8.31 -14.71 -6.92
C ASP A 285 -7.51 -16.01 -6.94
N SER A 286 -8.01 -17.02 -6.21
CA SER A 286 -7.28 -18.25 -5.88
C SER A 286 -8.17 -19.48 -5.97
N ASN A 287 -7.57 -20.56 -6.46
CA ASN A 287 -8.09 -21.93 -6.43
C ASN A 287 -7.24 -22.86 -5.56
N GLU A 288 -6.33 -22.29 -4.77
CA GLU A 288 -5.56 -23.06 -3.81
C GLU A 288 -6.47 -23.58 -2.71
N THR A 289 -6.13 -24.76 -2.17
CA THR A 289 -6.89 -25.34 -1.07
C THR A 289 -6.30 -24.91 0.26
N TYR A 290 -7.09 -24.18 1.05
CA TYR A 290 -6.83 -23.78 2.41
C TYR A 290 -7.56 -24.70 3.39
N THR A 291 -6.97 -24.94 4.56
CA THR A 291 -7.58 -25.67 5.67
C THR A 291 -7.69 -24.78 6.88
N LEU A 292 -8.86 -24.77 7.53
CA LEU A 292 -9.05 -24.06 8.80
C LEU A 292 -9.66 -24.99 9.84
N GLU A 293 -9.14 -24.93 11.05
CA GLU A 293 -9.80 -25.44 12.24
C GLU A 293 -10.71 -24.37 12.86
N PRO A 294 -11.71 -24.76 13.68
CA PRO A 294 -12.56 -23.77 14.35
C PRO A 294 -11.74 -22.77 15.19
N LYS A 295 -12.03 -21.48 15.02
CA LYS A 295 -11.34 -20.32 15.62
C LYS A 295 -9.95 -20.03 15.04
N GLU A 296 -9.56 -20.70 13.96
CA GLU A 296 -8.41 -20.28 13.17
C GLU A 296 -8.82 -19.24 12.13
N ASN A 297 -7.91 -18.29 11.90
CA ASN A 297 -8.07 -17.22 10.94
C ASN A 297 -7.16 -17.47 9.73
N LEU A 298 -7.75 -17.44 8.54
CA LEU A 298 -7.01 -17.35 7.28
C LEU A 298 -6.76 -15.88 6.96
N ASP A 299 -5.52 -15.44 7.07
CA ASP A 299 -5.12 -14.10 6.63
C ASP A 299 -5.14 -14.02 5.09
N LEU A 300 -5.93 -13.09 4.55
CA LEU A 300 -6.12 -12.87 3.12
C LEU A 300 -5.32 -11.67 2.59
N GLY A 301 -4.54 -11.01 3.44
CA GLY A 301 -3.81 -9.77 3.15
C GLY A 301 -4.67 -8.51 3.28
N HIS A 302 -4.02 -7.34 3.27
CA HIS A 302 -4.67 -6.01 3.35
C HIS A 302 -5.64 -5.87 4.55
N GLY A 303 -5.35 -6.57 5.65
CA GLY A 303 -6.16 -6.56 6.87
C GLY A 303 -7.39 -7.47 6.83
N TYR A 304 -7.67 -8.14 5.70
CA TYR A 304 -8.80 -9.08 5.59
C TYR A 304 -8.43 -10.45 6.16
N ALA A 305 -9.33 -11.06 6.91
CA ALA A 305 -9.19 -12.43 7.39
C ALA A 305 -10.51 -13.19 7.38
N LEU A 306 -10.45 -14.48 7.09
CA LEU A 306 -11.59 -15.40 7.08
C LEU A 306 -11.46 -16.40 8.23
N GLU A 307 -12.41 -16.37 9.16
CA GLU A 307 -12.46 -17.26 10.31
C GLU A 307 -13.49 -18.37 10.10
N ALA A 308 -13.15 -19.59 10.49
CA ALA A 308 -14.14 -20.65 10.68
C ALA A 308 -14.60 -20.67 12.15
N LYS A 309 -15.75 -20.05 12.47
CA LYS A 309 -16.22 -19.98 13.88
C LYS A 309 -16.65 -21.32 14.44
N LYS A 310 -17.38 -22.11 13.64
CA LYS A 310 -17.99 -23.36 14.09
C LYS A 310 -18.26 -24.29 12.91
N ILE A 311 -18.01 -25.58 13.12
CA ILE A 311 -18.46 -26.65 12.23
C ILE A 311 -19.57 -27.43 12.93
N ASP A 312 -20.67 -27.68 12.23
CA ASP A 312 -21.76 -28.56 12.63
C ASP A 312 -21.86 -29.69 11.60
N ILE A 313 -21.22 -30.82 11.91
CA ILE A 313 -21.17 -31.96 10.99
C ILE A 313 -22.50 -32.68 10.86
N VAL A 314 -23.38 -32.58 11.86
CA VAL A 314 -24.70 -33.24 11.81
C VAL A 314 -25.56 -32.58 10.75
N ASN A 315 -25.45 -31.24 10.64
CA ASN A 315 -26.14 -30.46 9.63
C ASN A 315 -25.29 -30.18 8.38
N GLU A 316 -24.06 -30.70 8.33
CA GLU A 316 -23.08 -30.44 7.27
C GLU A 316 -22.88 -28.94 6.98
N THR A 317 -22.81 -28.12 8.05
CA THR A 317 -22.65 -26.67 7.93
C THR A 317 -21.39 -26.13 8.60
N VAL A 318 -20.88 -25.01 8.09
CA VAL A 318 -19.80 -24.23 8.70
C VAL A 318 -20.20 -22.75 8.80
N LEU A 319 -20.03 -22.15 9.98
CA LEU A 319 -20.17 -20.70 10.17
C LEU A 319 -18.83 -20.04 9.85
N LEU A 320 -18.79 -19.31 8.74
CA LEU A 320 -17.65 -18.48 8.37
C LEU A 320 -17.90 -17.01 8.71
N GLU A 321 -16.85 -16.31 9.13
CA GLU A 321 -16.85 -14.87 9.36
C GLU A 321 -15.72 -14.21 8.55
N LEU A 322 -16.06 -13.15 7.82
CA LEU A 322 -15.11 -12.22 7.25
C LEU A 322 -14.87 -11.09 8.26
N THR A 323 -13.59 -10.82 8.53
CA THR A 323 -13.16 -9.68 9.33
C THR A 323 -12.21 -8.78 8.53
N ARG A 324 -12.14 -7.51 8.93
CA ARG A 324 -11.12 -6.56 8.46
C ARG A 324 -10.52 -5.85 9.65
N ASN A 325 -9.19 -5.89 9.79
CA ASN A 325 -8.47 -5.32 10.94
C ASN A 325 -9.04 -5.82 12.28
N GLY A 326 -9.44 -7.10 12.33
CA GLY A 326 -10.08 -7.72 13.50
C GLY A 326 -11.52 -7.29 13.77
N GLN A 327 -12.12 -6.42 12.95
CA GLN A 327 -13.52 -6.02 13.07
C GLN A 327 -14.42 -6.90 12.20
N HIS A 328 -15.59 -7.24 12.71
CA HIS A 328 -16.62 -8.00 11.98
C HIS A 328 -17.06 -7.26 10.71
N VAL A 329 -17.10 -7.96 9.58
CA VAL A 329 -17.65 -7.47 8.32
C VAL A 329 -18.95 -8.19 7.97
N ALA A 330 -18.90 -9.51 7.88
CA ALA A 330 -20.06 -10.34 7.56
C ALA A 330 -19.84 -11.77 8.07
N GLU A 331 -20.92 -12.51 8.31
CA GLU A 331 -20.85 -13.94 8.61
C GLU A 331 -21.99 -14.70 7.91
N LYS A 332 -21.75 -15.97 7.59
CA LYS A 332 -22.77 -16.85 7.02
C LYS A 332 -22.56 -18.29 7.45
N ASN A 333 -23.65 -18.96 7.78
CA ASN A 333 -23.66 -20.41 7.92
C ASN A 333 -23.82 -21.04 6.53
N ILE A 334 -22.78 -21.73 6.07
CA ILE A 334 -22.68 -22.35 4.74
C ILE A 334 -22.99 -23.83 4.88
N SER A 335 -23.94 -24.33 4.09
CA SER A 335 -24.22 -25.77 3.99
C SER A 335 -23.43 -26.37 2.84
N ILE A 336 -22.77 -27.51 3.07
CA ILE A 336 -22.09 -28.27 2.01
C ILE A 336 -22.92 -29.43 1.46
N SER A 337 -24.18 -29.55 1.89
CA SER A 337 -25.08 -30.65 1.52
C SER A 337 -25.44 -30.68 0.03
N SER A 338 -25.21 -29.58 -0.70
CA SER A 338 -25.39 -29.49 -2.15
C SER A 338 -24.39 -28.50 -2.75
N GLU A 339 -23.95 -28.74 -3.99
CA GLU A 339 -22.93 -27.92 -4.66
C GLU A 339 -23.32 -26.43 -4.73
N ASP A 340 -24.60 -26.12 -5.01
CA ASP A 340 -25.07 -24.73 -5.11
C ASP A 340 -24.96 -23.95 -3.78
N ASN A 341 -24.90 -24.64 -2.64
CA ASN A 341 -24.85 -24.03 -1.31
C ASN A 341 -23.43 -23.86 -0.78
N LYS A 342 -22.43 -24.47 -1.44
CA LYS A 342 -21.03 -24.43 -1.03
C LYS A 342 -20.38 -23.06 -1.23
N THR A 343 -21.01 -22.18 -2.00
CA THR A 343 -20.50 -20.83 -2.26
C THR A 343 -21.17 -19.79 -1.38
N TRP A 344 -20.35 -18.94 -0.77
CA TRP A 344 -20.77 -17.71 -0.13
C TRP A 344 -20.33 -16.51 -0.95
N ASN A 345 -21.29 -15.84 -1.59
CA ASN A 345 -21.12 -14.51 -2.15
C ASN A 345 -21.37 -13.48 -1.04
N ILE A 346 -20.34 -12.72 -0.69
CA ILE A 346 -20.41 -11.65 0.28
C ILE A 346 -20.69 -10.38 -0.50
N ALA A 347 -21.90 -9.86 -0.33
CA ALA A 347 -22.33 -8.59 -0.88
C ALA A 347 -22.55 -7.60 0.26
N LEU A 348 -22.06 -6.37 0.09
CA LEU A 348 -22.16 -5.30 1.09
C LEU A 348 -22.91 -4.09 0.52
N ASP A 349 -23.59 -3.39 1.42
CA ASP A 349 -24.25 -2.13 1.12
C ASP A 349 -23.36 -0.92 1.37
N ASN A 350 -23.68 0.19 0.70
CA ASN A 350 -22.97 1.47 0.77
C ASN A 350 -21.47 1.41 0.45
N VAL A 351 -21.02 0.49 -0.41
CA VAL A 351 -19.64 0.48 -0.91
C VAL A 351 -19.52 1.56 -1.99
N GLN A 352 -18.86 2.69 -1.69
CA GLN A 352 -18.85 3.87 -2.57
C GLN A 352 -20.27 4.33 -2.98
N GLY A 353 -21.25 4.18 -2.08
CA GLY A 353 -22.65 4.51 -2.32
C GLY A 353 -23.44 3.48 -3.12
N GLU A 354 -22.85 2.33 -3.48
CA GLU A 354 -23.52 1.21 -4.14
C GLU A 354 -24.00 0.17 -3.14
N ASN A 355 -25.14 -0.45 -3.43
CA ASN A 355 -25.72 -1.51 -2.61
C ASN A 355 -25.52 -2.88 -3.25
N ASP A 356 -25.66 -3.94 -2.45
CA ASP A 356 -25.50 -5.33 -2.89
C ASP A 356 -24.19 -5.59 -3.66
N THR A 357 -23.12 -4.84 -3.35
CA THR A 357 -21.84 -4.91 -4.06
C THR A 357 -21.09 -6.17 -3.67
N VAL A 358 -20.76 -7.03 -4.64
CA VAL A 358 -19.99 -8.25 -4.38
C VAL A 358 -18.55 -7.90 -4.03
N VAL A 359 -18.15 -8.12 -2.79
CA VAL A 359 -16.80 -7.81 -2.29
C VAL A 359 -15.92 -9.04 -2.15
N MET A 360 -16.53 -10.21 -1.97
CA MET A 360 -15.80 -11.46 -1.79
C MET A 360 -16.66 -12.67 -2.17
N LYS A 361 -16.02 -13.74 -2.63
CA LYS A 361 -16.61 -15.07 -2.84
C LYS A 361 -15.76 -16.12 -2.15
N VAL A 362 -16.39 -17.08 -1.49
CA VAL A 362 -15.73 -18.23 -0.84
C VAL A 362 -16.42 -19.52 -1.23
N HIS A 363 -15.66 -20.52 -1.66
CA HIS A 363 -16.16 -21.87 -1.93
C HIS A 363 -15.64 -22.85 -0.88
N VAL A 364 -16.57 -23.49 -0.18
CA VAL A 364 -16.27 -24.54 0.81
C VAL A 364 -16.31 -25.90 0.11
N LYS A 365 -15.15 -26.53 -0.04
CA LYS A 365 -15.01 -27.82 -0.69
C LYS A 365 -15.69 -28.94 0.07
N GLN A 366 -15.35 -29.06 1.37
CA GLN A 366 -15.77 -30.14 2.25
C GLN A 366 -15.51 -29.79 3.72
N LEU A 367 -16.15 -30.56 4.61
CA LEU A 367 -16.01 -30.50 6.06
C LEU A 367 -15.58 -31.87 6.61
N PHE A 368 -14.83 -31.85 7.69
CA PHE A 368 -14.46 -33.04 8.46
C PHE A 368 -14.59 -32.75 9.95
N VAL A 369 -15.15 -33.69 10.70
CA VAL A 369 -15.13 -33.68 12.16
C VAL A 369 -14.68 -35.05 12.62
N GLY A 370 -13.44 -35.12 13.09
CA GLY A 370 -12.85 -36.26 13.76
C GLY A 370 -12.92 -36.15 15.27
N THR A 371 -12.38 -37.14 15.98
CA THR A 371 -12.37 -37.16 17.45
C THR A 371 -11.50 -36.07 18.08
N GLU A 372 -10.47 -35.61 17.35
CA GLU A 372 -9.51 -34.61 17.84
C GLU A 372 -9.54 -33.31 17.05
N LYS A 373 -9.91 -33.35 15.76
CA LYS A 373 -9.84 -32.20 14.86
C LYS A 373 -11.12 -32.05 14.06
N SER A 374 -11.56 -30.81 13.91
CA SER A 374 -12.57 -30.41 12.94
C SER A 374 -11.90 -29.51 11.92
N ILE A 375 -12.13 -29.76 10.63
CA ILE A 375 -11.43 -29.07 9.54
C ILE A 375 -12.45 -28.67 8.47
N VAL A 376 -12.33 -27.44 7.98
CA VAL A 376 -12.97 -27.00 6.74
C VAL A 376 -11.91 -26.85 5.65
N TRP A 377 -12.20 -27.34 4.44
CA TRP A 377 -11.39 -27.08 3.25
C TRP A 377 -12.07 -26.03 2.39
N ILE A 378 -11.34 -24.98 2.04
CA ILE A 378 -11.76 -23.90 1.15
C ILE A 378 -10.86 -23.98 -0.08
N ASP A 379 -11.42 -24.06 -1.27
CA ASP A 379 -10.65 -24.16 -2.53
C ASP A 379 -11.07 -23.14 -3.60
N GLY A 380 -11.74 -22.08 -3.16
CA GLY A 380 -12.03 -20.92 -3.97
C GLY A 380 -12.14 -19.68 -3.10
N ILE A 381 -11.29 -18.69 -3.33
CA ILE A 381 -11.40 -17.37 -2.70
C ILE A 381 -11.19 -16.31 -3.77
N TRP A 382 -12.14 -15.38 -3.86
CA TRP A 382 -12.01 -14.16 -4.64
C TRP A 382 -12.35 -12.97 -3.73
N LEU A 383 -11.52 -11.92 -3.71
CA LEU A 383 -11.64 -10.78 -2.81
C LEU A 383 -11.15 -9.50 -3.49
N ILE A 384 -11.91 -8.42 -3.34
CA ILE A 384 -11.48 -7.06 -3.70
C ILE A 384 -11.28 -6.20 -2.45
N ASP A 385 -10.40 -5.21 -2.53
CA ASP A 385 -10.16 -4.26 -1.45
C ASP A 385 -11.25 -3.18 -1.43
N TYR A 386 -12.48 -3.61 -1.14
CA TYR A 386 -13.69 -2.79 -1.24
C TYR A 386 -13.63 -1.52 -0.40
N ALA A 387 -12.92 -1.56 0.73
CA ALA A 387 -12.85 -0.42 1.63
C ALA A 387 -11.77 0.60 1.27
N ASN A 388 -10.89 0.28 0.31
CA ASN A 388 -10.08 1.26 -0.41
C ASN A 388 -10.59 1.50 -1.84
N ALA A 389 -11.84 1.12 -2.14
CA ALA A 389 -12.46 1.46 -3.42
C ALA A 389 -12.54 2.97 -3.60
N ARG A 390 -12.43 3.43 -4.84
CA ARG A 390 -12.49 4.85 -5.21
C ARG A 390 -13.49 5.07 -6.34
N THR A 391 -14.13 6.24 -6.33
CA THR A 391 -14.96 6.72 -7.44
C THR A 391 -14.14 7.67 -8.29
N LEU A 392 -14.11 7.45 -9.61
CA LEU A 392 -13.49 8.33 -10.58
C LEU A 392 -14.51 9.30 -11.17
N ASN A 393 -14.15 10.57 -11.25
CA ASN A 393 -14.98 11.62 -11.81
C ASN A 393 -14.35 12.16 -13.10
N ILE A 394 -15.19 12.67 -14.01
CA ILE A 394 -14.69 13.40 -15.18
C ILE A 394 -13.81 14.56 -14.70
N GLY A 395 -12.62 14.68 -15.27
CA GLY A 395 -11.58 15.62 -14.86
C GLY A 395 -10.53 15.02 -13.91
N ASP A 396 -10.75 13.82 -13.36
CA ASP A 396 -9.76 13.16 -12.51
C ASP A 396 -8.50 12.83 -13.30
N LYS A 397 -7.35 13.10 -12.70
CA LYS A 397 -6.04 12.85 -13.31
C LYS A 397 -5.50 11.51 -12.85
N LEU A 398 -5.25 10.62 -13.80
CA LEU A 398 -4.63 9.31 -13.61
C LEU A 398 -3.55 9.14 -14.66
N GLU A 399 -2.36 8.78 -14.23
CA GLU A 399 -1.26 8.49 -15.15
C GLU A 399 -0.88 9.60 -16.11
N GLY A 400 -1.04 10.88 -15.73
CA GLY A 400 -0.78 12.00 -16.65
C GLY A 400 -1.84 12.16 -17.74
N PHE A 401 -2.93 11.40 -17.64
CA PHE A 401 -4.15 11.58 -18.42
C PHE A 401 -5.28 12.13 -17.55
N THR A 402 -6.24 12.79 -18.17
CA THR A 402 -7.48 13.28 -17.53
C THR A 402 -8.64 12.42 -17.99
N LEU A 403 -9.48 11.95 -17.06
CA LEU A 403 -10.67 11.19 -17.40
C LEU A 403 -11.68 12.11 -18.09
N GLU A 404 -11.94 11.87 -19.37
CA GLU A 404 -12.83 12.71 -20.19
C GLU A 404 -14.21 12.09 -20.37
N LYS A 405 -14.30 10.76 -20.37
CA LYS A 405 -15.56 10.06 -20.60
C LYS A 405 -15.67 8.78 -19.80
N ILE A 406 -16.87 8.57 -19.25
CA ILE A 406 -17.31 7.31 -18.64
C ILE A 406 -18.45 6.80 -19.52
N ILE A 407 -18.34 5.56 -20.01
CA ILE A 407 -19.35 4.90 -20.84
C ILE A 407 -19.80 3.64 -20.11
N GLY A 408 -21.08 3.60 -19.70
CA GLY A 408 -21.72 2.41 -19.14
C GLY A 408 -21.74 1.24 -20.13
N GLY A 409 -21.61 0.01 -19.63
CA GLY A 409 -21.72 -1.19 -20.45
C GLY A 409 -23.15 -1.74 -20.53
N VAL A 410 -23.36 -2.64 -21.47
CA VAL A 410 -24.65 -3.31 -21.73
C VAL A 410 -24.45 -4.82 -21.78
N ASP A 411 -23.50 -5.28 -22.58
CA ASP A 411 -23.17 -6.68 -22.81
C ASP A 411 -21.69 -6.85 -23.23
N GLU A 412 -21.28 -8.04 -23.66
CA GLU A 412 -19.90 -8.32 -24.07
C GLU A 412 -19.46 -7.55 -25.33
N ALA A 413 -20.39 -7.20 -26.23
CA ALA A 413 -20.09 -6.42 -27.43
C ALA A 413 -19.92 -4.94 -27.09
N ASP A 414 -20.66 -4.45 -26.08
CA ASP A 414 -20.59 -3.10 -25.54
C ASP A 414 -20.28 -3.13 -24.03
N PRO A 415 -19.05 -3.50 -23.62
CA PRO A 415 -18.73 -3.82 -22.23
C PRO A 415 -18.61 -2.59 -21.31
N GLY A 416 -18.65 -1.39 -21.89
CA GLY A 416 -18.40 -0.14 -21.21
C GLY A 416 -16.91 0.16 -21.06
N SER A 417 -16.59 1.44 -20.82
CA SER A 417 -15.21 1.92 -20.91
C SER A 417 -14.97 3.25 -20.18
N LEU A 418 -13.72 3.48 -19.81
CA LEU A 418 -13.20 4.78 -19.39
C LEU A 418 -12.27 5.35 -20.48
N THR A 419 -12.52 6.59 -20.90
CA THR A 419 -11.67 7.28 -21.88
C THR A 419 -10.92 8.42 -21.23
N PHE A 420 -9.60 8.40 -21.37
CA PHE A 420 -8.69 9.38 -20.82
C PHE A 420 -7.99 10.18 -21.92
N GLU A 421 -7.80 11.48 -21.74
CA GLU A 421 -7.06 12.34 -22.68
C GLU A 421 -5.72 12.79 -22.08
N SER A 422 -4.68 12.81 -22.91
CA SER A 422 -3.37 13.30 -22.49
C SER A 422 -3.41 14.82 -22.36
N VAL A 423 -3.12 15.35 -21.18
CA VAL A 423 -2.95 16.81 -21.02
C VAL A 423 -1.46 17.14 -21.15
N PRO A 424 -1.02 18.01 -22.07
CA PRO A 424 0.33 18.54 -22.01
C PRO A 424 0.48 19.33 -20.71
N ALA A 425 1.41 18.89 -19.85
CA ALA A 425 1.58 19.41 -18.50
C ALA A 425 2.10 20.86 -18.51
N SER A 426 1.20 21.84 -18.57
CA SER A 426 1.51 23.18 -18.07
C SER A 426 1.19 23.22 -16.57
N ASN A 427 2.25 23.09 -15.76
CA ASN A 427 2.30 23.28 -14.31
C ASN A 427 1.36 22.39 -13.45
N CYS A 428 1.77 21.15 -13.20
CA CYS A 428 1.41 20.48 -11.95
C CYS A 428 2.26 21.07 -10.81
N SER A 429 1.78 22.18 -10.24
CA SER A 429 2.19 22.56 -8.88
C SER A 429 1.44 21.64 -7.92
N ALA A 430 2.16 21.04 -6.97
CA ALA A 430 1.55 20.40 -5.81
C ALA A 430 0.54 21.36 -5.15
N PRO A 431 -0.54 20.88 -4.51
CA PRO A 431 -1.36 21.75 -3.69
C PRO A 431 -0.44 22.38 -2.64
N SER A 432 -0.27 23.70 -2.72
CA SER A 432 0.40 24.45 -1.67
C SER A 432 -0.52 24.43 -0.46
N ASP A 433 -0.11 23.75 0.60
CA ASP A 433 -0.65 24.00 1.94
C ASP A 433 -0.29 25.44 2.34
N SER A 434 -1.14 26.38 1.93
CA SER A 434 -1.06 27.78 2.36
C SER A 434 -2.41 28.50 2.25
N GLU A 435 -3.45 27.96 2.91
CA GLU A 435 -4.54 28.80 3.41
C GLU A 435 -4.63 28.74 4.94
N LYS A 436 -3.67 29.41 5.58
CA LYS A 436 -3.94 30.07 6.87
C LYS A 436 -4.84 31.27 6.60
N VAL A 437 -6.14 31.02 6.41
CA VAL A 437 -7.15 32.09 6.51
C VAL A 437 -7.76 32.04 7.90
N SER A 438 -7.37 33.03 8.70
CA SER A 438 -7.98 33.38 9.98
C SER A 438 -9.49 33.64 9.81
N ALA A 439 -10.31 32.63 10.08
CA ALA A 439 -11.73 32.84 10.34
C ALA A 439 -11.94 33.10 11.84
N LYS A 440 -12.07 34.39 12.19
CA LYS A 440 -12.68 34.83 13.45
C LYS A 440 -14.11 34.29 13.52
N PHE A 441 -14.37 33.30 14.36
CA PHE A 441 -15.71 33.01 14.82
C PHE A 441 -15.98 33.75 16.14
N THR A 442 -16.78 34.82 16.04
CA THR A 442 -17.36 35.51 17.20
C THR A 442 -18.63 34.79 17.67
N ASN A 443 -18.52 34.21 18.87
CA ASN A 443 -19.53 33.92 19.91
C ASN A 443 -21.02 34.23 19.70
N LYS A 444 -21.87 33.22 19.94
CA LYS A 444 -22.93 33.07 20.99
C LYS A 444 -23.83 31.90 20.58
N SER A 445 -24.15 30.89 21.39
CA SER A 445 -24.45 30.88 22.83
C SER A 445 -24.25 29.49 23.49
N MET A 446 -23.62 29.50 24.68
CA MET A 446 -23.96 28.80 25.96
C MET A 446 -24.30 27.29 25.94
N GLU A 447 -23.77 26.42 26.81
CA GLU A 447 -22.98 26.57 28.04
C GLU A 447 -22.39 25.21 28.51
N SER A 448 -21.20 25.28 29.13
CA SER A 448 -20.54 24.44 30.17
C SER A 448 -20.81 22.92 30.25
N SER A 449 -19.81 22.04 30.37
CA SER A 449 -18.74 21.97 31.41
C SER A 449 -17.63 21.00 30.92
N ILE A 450 -16.35 21.33 30.74
CA ILE A 450 -15.25 21.66 31.68
C ILE A 450 -15.00 20.65 32.83
N LEU A 451 -13.75 20.15 32.86
CA LEU A 451 -13.00 19.42 33.91
C LEU A 451 -13.36 17.92 34.10
N TRP A 452 -12.44 16.93 34.21
CA TRP A 452 -11.02 16.94 34.61
C TRP A 452 -10.35 15.59 34.24
N CYS A 453 -9.03 15.58 34.17
CA CYS A 453 -8.15 14.44 33.85
C CYS A 453 -7.93 13.46 35.01
N LYS A 454 -7.30 12.32 34.67
CA LYS A 454 -6.43 11.45 35.50
C LYS A 454 -7.12 10.65 36.62
N GLU A 455 -7.10 9.33 36.46
CA GLU A 455 -6.38 8.37 37.33
C GLU A 455 -6.77 6.96 36.92
N PHE A 456 -5.83 6.11 36.49
CA PHE A 456 -5.88 4.66 36.75
C PHE A 456 -4.52 4.01 36.51
N TRP A 457 -3.61 4.20 37.46
CA TRP A 457 -2.54 3.25 37.75
C TRP A 457 -2.84 2.62 39.11
N GLY A 458 -2.89 1.29 39.15
CA GLY A 458 -2.80 0.54 40.41
C GLY A 458 -3.86 -0.54 40.56
N TYR A 459 -3.62 -1.73 40.01
CA TYR A 459 -4.30 -2.92 40.51
C TYR A 459 -3.49 -4.22 40.30
N ILE A 460 -2.34 -4.37 40.97
CA ILE A 460 -1.86 -5.67 41.46
C ILE A 460 -1.05 -5.45 42.76
N SER A 461 -1.60 -5.87 43.91
CA SER A 461 -0.87 -6.72 44.87
C SER A 461 -1.79 -7.28 45.95
N MET A 462 -1.77 -8.62 46.00
CA MET A 462 -2.18 -9.59 47.02
C MET A 462 -2.58 -9.08 48.41
N LYS A 463 -3.67 -9.67 48.96
CA LYS A 463 -3.68 -10.10 50.36
C LYS A 463 -4.30 -11.48 50.51
N SER A 464 -3.48 -12.38 51.02
CA SER A 464 -3.85 -13.65 51.62
C SER A 464 -4.28 -13.45 53.08
N LYS A 465 -5.09 -14.40 53.56
CA LYS A 465 -5.40 -14.78 54.95
C LYS A 465 -6.16 -13.77 55.84
N GLN A 466 -7.36 -14.18 56.27
CA GLN A 466 -7.55 -14.47 57.70
C GLN A 466 -8.70 -15.46 57.99
N THR A 467 -8.41 -16.23 59.02
CA THR A 467 -9.09 -17.34 59.70
C THR A 467 -10.41 -16.95 60.35
N PHE A 468 -11.31 -17.92 60.53
CA PHE A 468 -12.24 -17.96 61.67
C PHE A 468 -12.28 -19.38 62.27
N CYS A 469 -12.59 -19.39 63.56
CA CYS A 469 -12.44 -20.43 64.59
C CYS A 469 -12.81 -21.88 64.24
#